data_AF-A0A8S2RXB0-F1
#
_entry.id   AF-A0A8S2RXB0-F1
#
_cell.length_a   1.000
_cell.length_b   1.000
_cell.length_c   1.000
_cell.angle_alpha   90.00
_cell.angle_beta   90.00
_cell.angle_gamma   90.00
#
_symmetry.space_group_name_H-M   'P 1'
#
loop_
_entity.id
_entity.type
_entity.pdbx_description
1 polymer ?
#
loop_
_entity_poly.entity_id
_entity_poly.type
_entity_poly.pdbx_seq_one_letter_code
_entity_poly.pdbx_strand_id
1 'polypeptide(L)'
;MVRNYIRKTPRPTYSEDDVSKALEKIENKEMTLRQSAEAFKIPPGTLSARISRKSTSHVGRPTSLTQPQEAHLVKLIITLQGYGELTTCQDLLKYATEYVELMKLTARFPNGAPTRDWYYGFVKRWKDTLKLMNSVKLEKVRAKGVTTETVNGWFAKLHSVLLKLNLFDKPQQIYNCDESGFNDDPGKKKVLVSRETKYANQFTAVVANPIRRYC
;
A
#
# COMPACT_ATOMS: atom_id res chain seq x y z
N MET A 1 -2.56 -13.25 -13.51
CA MET A 1 -1.16 -13.24 -13.02
C MET A 1 -1.07 -14.32 -11.97
N VAL A 2 -0.05 -15.17 -11.97
CA VAL A 2 0.10 -16.16 -10.91
C VAL A 2 0.71 -15.47 -9.69
N ARG A 3 0.06 -15.57 -8.52
CA ARG A 3 0.51 -14.94 -7.28
C ARG A 3 1.86 -15.49 -6.80
N ASN A 4 1.99 -16.81 -6.83
CA ASN A 4 3.21 -17.54 -6.47
C ASN A 4 3.69 -18.33 -7.69
N TYR A 5 4.60 -17.74 -8.47
CA TYR A 5 5.19 -18.44 -9.61
C TYR A 5 6.26 -19.43 -9.13
N ILE A 6 6.04 -20.71 -9.42
CA ILE A 6 7.03 -21.76 -9.21
C ILE A 6 7.84 -21.88 -10.51
N ARG A 7 9.14 -21.61 -10.41
CA ARG A 7 10.07 -21.70 -11.53
C ARG A 7 10.29 -23.16 -11.90
N LYS A 8 10.16 -23.49 -13.18
CA LYS A 8 10.35 -24.86 -13.70
C LYS A 8 11.82 -25.22 -13.96
N THR A 9 12.66 -24.22 -14.20
CA THR A 9 14.09 -24.39 -14.49
C THR A 9 14.95 -24.03 -13.27
N PRO A 10 16.10 -24.69 -13.06
CA PRO A 10 17.04 -24.28 -12.01
C PRO A 10 17.57 -22.87 -12.27
N ARG A 11 17.92 -22.14 -11.21
CA ARG A 11 18.53 -20.81 -11.33
C ARG A 11 19.88 -20.90 -12.06
N PRO A 12 20.26 -19.89 -12.85
CA PRO A 12 21.62 -19.84 -13.39
C PRO A 12 22.60 -19.82 -12.23
N THR A 13 23.73 -20.51 -12.39
CA THR A 13 24.78 -20.58 -11.38
C THR A 13 25.61 -19.29 -11.30
N TYR A 14 25.49 -18.42 -12.31
CA TYR A 14 26.22 -17.16 -12.43
C TYR A 14 25.34 -15.97 -12.02
N SER A 15 25.96 -14.92 -11.47
CA SER A 15 25.32 -13.64 -11.15
C SER A 15 25.38 -12.66 -12.32
N GLU A 16 24.58 -11.59 -12.28
CA GLU A 16 24.70 -10.48 -13.26
C GLU A 16 26.05 -9.75 -13.13
N ASP A 17 26.64 -9.74 -11.94
CA ASP A 17 27.98 -9.16 -11.73
C ASP A 17 29.05 -9.99 -12.44
N ASP A 18 28.95 -11.32 -12.42
CA ASP A 18 29.86 -12.21 -13.15
C ASP A 18 29.75 -12.01 -14.66
N VAL A 19 28.53 -11.78 -15.15
CA VAL A 19 28.28 -11.47 -16.57
C VAL A 19 28.92 -10.12 -16.93
N SER A 20 28.77 -9.10 -16.07
CA SER A 20 29.36 -7.78 -16.29
C SER A 20 30.89 -7.86 -16.35
N LYS A 21 31.53 -8.56 -15.39
CA LYS A 21 32.99 -8.78 -15.37
C LYS A 21 33.48 -9.56 -16.59
N ALA A 22 32.73 -10.57 -17.02
CA ALA A 22 33.07 -11.34 -18.22
C ALA A 22 32.99 -10.47 -19.49
N LEU A 23 32.02 -9.57 -19.58
CA LEU A 23 31.89 -8.63 -20.71
C LEU A 23 33.01 -7.60 -20.72
N GLU A 24 33.40 -7.05 -19.57
CA GLU A 24 34.52 -6.11 -19.45
C GLU A 24 35.83 -6.73 -19.94
N LYS A 25 36.14 -7.98 -19.56
CA LYS A 25 37.36 -8.67 -20.03
C LYS A 25 37.36 -8.96 -21.54
N ILE A 26 36.18 -9.19 -22.12
CA ILE A 26 36.04 -9.36 -23.58
C ILE A 26 36.24 -8.02 -24.29
N GLU A 27 35.70 -6.93 -23.73
CA GLU A 27 35.81 -5.58 -24.27
C GLU A 27 37.27 -5.06 -24.21
N ASN A 28 37.97 -5.34 -23.10
CA ASN A 28 39.40 -5.05 -22.93
C ASN A 28 40.32 -5.97 -23.77
N LYS A 29 39.75 -6.91 -24.54
CA LYS A 29 40.46 -7.91 -25.35
C LYS A 29 41.44 -8.81 -24.54
N GLU A 30 41.24 -8.91 -23.23
CA GLU A 30 42.05 -9.76 -22.35
C GLU A 30 41.71 -11.24 -22.52
N MET A 31 40.45 -11.56 -22.84
CA MET A 31 39.98 -12.93 -22.98
C MET A 31 39.03 -13.06 -24.17
N THR A 32 39.10 -14.20 -24.87
CA THR A 32 38.11 -14.53 -25.91
C THR A 32 36.76 -14.89 -25.28
N LEU A 33 35.68 -14.87 -26.09
CA LEU A 33 34.34 -15.23 -25.63
C LEU A 33 34.29 -16.64 -25.00
N ARG A 34 34.97 -17.62 -25.59
CA ARG A 34 35.04 -18.99 -25.05
C ARG A 34 35.84 -19.08 -23.76
N GLN A 35 37.00 -18.41 -23.69
CA GLN A 35 37.81 -18.39 -22.47
C GLN A 35 37.07 -17.71 -21.31
N SER A 36 36.34 -16.62 -21.59
CA SER A 36 35.52 -15.94 -20.58
C SER A 36 34.33 -16.80 -20.15
N ALA A 37 33.66 -17.48 -21.08
CA ALA A 37 32.57 -18.41 -20.78
C ALA A 37 33.02 -19.51 -19.79
N GLU A 38 34.20 -20.08 -20.01
CA GLU A 38 34.76 -21.13 -19.16
C GLU A 38 35.21 -20.60 -17.79
N ALA A 39 35.95 -19.48 -17.77
CA ALA A 39 36.48 -18.89 -16.55
C ALA A 39 35.38 -18.44 -15.57
N PHE A 40 34.30 -17.85 -16.10
CA PHE A 40 33.17 -17.38 -15.29
C PHE A 40 32.02 -18.39 -15.18
N LYS A 41 32.16 -19.58 -15.80
CA LYS A 41 31.12 -20.63 -15.85
C LYS A 41 29.78 -20.12 -16.41
N ILE A 42 29.85 -19.25 -17.41
CA ILE A 42 28.68 -18.66 -18.09
C ILE A 42 28.56 -19.33 -19.47
N PRO A 43 27.37 -19.80 -19.87
CA PRO A 43 27.17 -20.33 -21.20
C PRO A 43 27.56 -19.31 -22.29
N PRO A 44 28.32 -19.69 -23.34
CA PRO A 44 28.80 -18.75 -24.35
C PRO A 44 27.66 -18.07 -25.12
N GLY A 45 26.50 -18.74 -25.24
CA GLY A 45 25.29 -18.16 -25.83
C GLY A 45 24.76 -16.96 -25.04
N THR A 46 24.88 -16.96 -23.71
CA THR A 46 24.46 -15.85 -22.85
C THR A 46 25.34 -14.62 -23.09
N LEU A 47 26.67 -14.79 -23.12
CA LEU A 47 27.62 -13.70 -23.39
C LEU A 47 27.42 -13.15 -24.82
N SER A 48 27.28 -14.03 -25.82
CA SER A 48 27.00 -13.63 -27.21
C SER A 48 25.67 -12.85 -27.34
N ALA A 49 24.62 -13.27 -26.63
CA ALA A 49 23.34 -12.56 -26.61
C ALA A 49 23.44 -11.16 -25.96
N ARG A 50 24.30 -11.01 -24.93
CA ARG A 50 24.57 -9.72 -24.28
C ARG A 50 25.40 -8.79 -25.15
N ILE A 51 26.44 -9.29 -25.81
CA ILE A 51 27.26 -8.54 -26.78
C ILE A 51 26.40 -8.03 -27.95
N SER A 52 25.53 -8.90 -28.48
CA SER A 52 24.58 -8.52 -29.55
C SER A 52 23.39 -7.68 -29.06
N ARG A 53 23.38 -7.26 -27.77
CA ARG A 53 22.32 -6.47 -27.11
C ARG A 53 20.90 -7.05 -27.21
N LYS A 54 20.76 -8.34 -27.52
CA LYS A 54 19.45 -9.01 -27.65
C LYS A 54 18.79 -9.29 -26.30
N SER A 55 19.51 -9.21 -25.17
CA SER A 55 19.04 -9.73 -23.87
C SER A 55 19.23 -8.80 -22.65
N THR A 56 19.09 -7.49 -22.81
CA THR A 56 19.10 -6.54 -21.66
C THR A 56 17.74 -6.41 -20.96
N SER A 57 16.69 -7.06 -21.48
CA SER A 57 15.36 -6.96 -20.89
C SER A 57 15.22 -7.79 -19.62
N HIS A 58 14.39 -7.29 -18.70
CA HIS A 58 14.01 -7.99 -17.47
C HIS A 58 13.56 -9.42 -17.80
N VAL A 59 14.15 -10.41 -17.12
CA VAL A 59 13.83 -11.82 -17.35
C VAL A 59 12.40 -12.11 -16.88
N GLY A 60 11.47 -12.32 -17.82
CA GLY A 60 10.11 -12.75 -17.54
C GLY A 60 9.04 -11.98 -18.30
N ARG A 61 7.78 -12.29 -18.01
CA ARG A 61 6.65 -11.58 -18.61
C ARG A 61 6.64 -10.13 -18.08
N PRO A 62 6.55 -9.11 -18.95
CA PRO A 62 6.43 -7.73 -18.51
C PRO A 62 5.17 -7.54 -17.66
N THR A 63 5.21 -6.55 -16.77
CA THR A 63 4.05 -6.16 -15.96
C THR A 63 2.91 -5.67 -16.87
N SER A 64 1.66 -5.86 -16.41
CA SER A 64 0.48 -5.42 -17.18
C SER A 64 0.52 -3.91 -17.43
N LEU A 65 0.79 -3.14 -16.38
CA LEU A 65 1.08 -1.71 -16.42
C LEU A 65 2.58 -1.49 -16.27
N THR A 66 3.12 -0.51 -16.97
CA THR A 66 4.54 -0.12 -16.83
C THR A 66 4.75 0.59 -15.49
N GLN A 67 5.99 0.64 -15.01
CA GLN A 67 6.33 1.35 -13.78
C GLN A 67 5.82 2.82 -13.74
N PRO A 68 5.96 3.64 -14.80
CA PRO A 68 5.42 5.01 -14.78
C PRO A 68 3.88 5.04 -14.74
N GLN A 69 3.19 4.09 -15.37
CA GLN A 69 1.73 3.98 -15.28
C GLN A 69 1.29 3.63 -13.85
N GLU A 70 1.98 2.69 -13.20
CA GLU A 70 1.71 2.37 -11.79
C GLU A 70 2.02 3.55 -10.86
N ALA A 71 3.04 4.35 -11.16
CA ALA A 71 3.37 5.55 -10.38
C ALA A 71 2.24 6.58 -10.36
N HIS A 72 1.48 6.72 -11.45
CA HIS A 72 0.29 7.57 -11.47
C HIS A 72 -0.79 7.09 -10.49
N LEU A 73 -1.01 5.77 -10.39
CA LEU A 73 -1.95 5.20 -9.43
C LEU A 73 -1.46 5.39 -7.99
N VAL A 74 -0.16 5.26 -7.73
CA VAL A 74 0.42 5.56 -6.41
C VAL A 74 0.17 7.02 -6.03
N LYS A 75 0.41 7.96 -6.95
CA LYS A 75 0.16 9.39 -6.73
C LYS A 75 -1.31 9.66 -6.44
N LEU A 76 -2.23 9.01 -7.15
CA LEU A 76 -3.66 9.09 -6.91
C LEU A 76 -4.02 8.64 -5.48
N ILE A 77 -3.52 7.47 -5.05
CA ILE A 77 -3.78 6.94 -3.70
C ILE A 77 -3.34 7.93 -2.62
N ILE A 78 -2.12 8.47 -2.73
CA ILE A 78 -1.58 9.43 -1.77
C ILE A 78 -2.41 10.72 -1.74
N THR A 79 -2.87 11.17 -2.91
CA THR A 79 -3.69 12.37 -3.05
C THR A 79 -5.07 12.17 -2.41
N LEU A 80 -5.75 11.05 -2.68
CA LEU A 80 -7.03 10.70 -2.05
C LEU A 80 -6.89 10.58 -0.53
N GLN A 81 -5.80 9.99 -0.07
CA GLN A 81 -5.49 9.92 1.35
C GLN A 81 -5.37 11.32 1.99
N GLY A 82 -4.76 12.28 1.29
CA GLY A 82 -4.69 13.69 1.73
C GLY A 82 -6.06 14.34 1.88
N TYR A 83 -7.03 13.94 1.05
CA TYR A 83 -8.44 14.36 1.16
C TYR A 83 -9.25 13.59 2.22
N GLY A 84 -8.63 12.62 2.91
CA GLY A 84 -9.27 11.81 3.94
C GLY A 84 -10.05 10.60 3.40
N GLU A 85 -9.82 10.23 2.13
CA GLU A 85 -10.41 9.03 1.52
C GLU A 85 -9.36 7.91 1.46
N LEU A 86 -9.71 6.74 2.01
CA LEU A 86 -8.79 5.61 2.10
C LEU A 86 -9.11 4.59 1.01
N THR A 87 -8.09 4.23 0.22
CA THR A 87 -8.25 3.30 -0.90
C THR A 87 -8.25 1.85 -0.42
N THR A 88 -9.33 1.11 -0.70
CA THR A 88 -9.41 -0.34 -0.48
C THR A 88 -8.88 -1.13 -1.70
N CYS A 89 -8.79 -2.45 -1.55
CA CYS A 89 -8.47 -3.33 -2.68
C CYS A 89 -9.46 -3.18 -3.85
N GLN A 90 -10.76 -3.01 -3.58
CA GLN A 90 -11.77 -2.88 -4.63
C GLN A 90 -11.63 -1.54 -5.36
N ASP A 91 -11.38 -0.47 -4.62
CA ASP A 91 -11.18 0.87 -5.17
C ASP A 91 -9.96 0.90 -6.10
N LEU A 92 -8.83 0.32 -5.67
CA LEU A 92 -7.64 0.27 -6.52
C LEU A 92 -7.86 -0.55 -7.80
N LEU A 93 -8.62 -1.65 -7.74
CA LEU A 93 -8.98 -2.41 -8.94
C LEU A 93 -9.85 -1.57 -9.88
N LYS A 94 -10.82 -0.83 -9.33
CA LYS A 94 -11.67 0.08 -10.10
C LYS A 94 -10.86 1.19 -10.77
N TYR A 95 -10.01 1.91 -10.02
CA TYR A 95 -9.17 2.98 -10.57
C TYR A 95 -8.22 2.47 -11.65
N ALA A 96 -7.67 1.26 -11.48
CA ALA A 96 -6.81 0.66 -12.48
C ALA A 96 -7.58 0.25 -13.75
N THR A 97 -8.82 -0.21 -13.64
CA THR A 97 -9.70 -0.47 -14.80
C THR A 97 -10.02 0.82 -15.54
N GLU A 98 -10.48 1.85 -14.83
CA GLU A 98 -10.79 3.18 -15.41
C GLU A 98 -9.57 3.80 -16.10
N TYR A 99 -8.39 3.69 -15.48
CA TYR A 99 -7.14 4.17 -16.05
C TYR A 99 -6.79 3.47 -17.38
N VAL A 100 -7.01 2.16 -17.46
CA VAL A 100 -6.75 1.36 -18.67
C VAL A 100 -7.70 1.73 -19.80
N GLU A 101 -8.99 1.88 -19.49
CA GLU A 101 -10.02 2.27 -20.45
C GLU A 101 -9.78 3.67 -21.01
N LEU A 102 -9.49 4.64 -20.13
CA LEU A 102 -9.27 6.04 -20.51
C LEU A 102 -8.01 6.22 -21.37
N MET A 103 -6.94 5.49 -21.03
CA MET A 103 -5.69 5.52 -21.79
C MET A 103 -5.69 4.59 -23.01
N LYS A 104 -6.81 3.90 -23.29
CA LYS A 104 -6.97 2.91 -24.37
C LYS A 104 -5.80 1.92 -24.44
N LEU A 105 -5.28 1.53 -23.28
CA LEU A 105 -4.16 0.59 -23.23
C LEU A 105 -4.67 -0.76 -23.71
N THR A 106 -3.93 -1.38 -24.63
CA THR A 106 -4.14 -2.79 -25.02
C THR A 106 -3.78 -3.66 -23.81
N ALA A 107 -4.72 -3.76 -22.90
CA ALA A 107 -4.45 -4.19 -21.55
C ALA A 107 -4.03 -5.66 -21.57
N ARG A 108 -2.82 -5.95 -21.08
CA ARG A 108 -2.29 -7.33 -20.96
C ARG A 108 -2.99 -8.16 -19.88
N PHE A 109 -4.14 -7.71 -19.39
CA PHE A 109 -4.96 -8.42 -18.44
C PHE A 109 -5.72 -9.54 -19.15
N PRO A 110 -5.67 -10.80 -18.67
CA PRO A 110 -6.32 -11.93 -19.32
C PRO A 110 -7.82 -11.74 -19.60
N ASN A 111 -8.52 -10.98 -18.75
CA ASN A 111 -9.95 -10.71 -18.85
C ASN A 111 -10.25 -9.21 -19.08
N GLY A 112 -9.29 -8.45 -19.62
CA GLY A 112 -9.42 -6.99 -19.80
C GLY A 112 -9.28 -6.16 -18.52
N ALA A 113 -9.56 -6.74 -17.34
CA ALA A 113 -9.51 -6.04 -16.06
C ALA A 113 -8.39 -6.51 -15.11
N PRO A 114 -7.85 -5.62 -14.26
CA PRO A 114 -6.95 -5.99 -13.16
C PRO A 114 -7.63 -6.97 -12.19
N THR A 115 -6.90 -7.99 -11.76
CA THR A 115 -7.38 -8.98 -10.78
C THR A 115 -6.76 -8.77 -9.40
N ARG A 116 -7.29 -9.48 -8.38
CA ARG A 116 -6.73 -9.46 -7.03
C ARG A 116 -5.25 -9.87 -6.98
N ASP A 117 -4.80 -10.74 -7.88
CA ASP A 117 -3.38 -11.11 -7.98
C ASP A 117 -2.51 -9.96 -8.50
N TRP A 118 -3.03 -9.16 -9.44
CA TRP A 118 -2.34 -7.95 -9.87
C TRP A 118 -2.21 -6.96 -8.71
N TYR A 119 -3.27 -6.79 -7.91
CA TYR A 119 -3.24 -5.95 -6.70
C TYR A 119 -2.12 -6.37 -5.74
N TYR A 120 -2.01 -7.64 -5.39
CA TYR A 120 -0.93 -8.10 -4.49
C TYR A 120 0.45 -7.92 -5.11
N GLY A 121 0.58 -8.09 -6.43
CA GLY A 121 1.81 -7.79 -7.16
C GLY A 121 2.16 -6.30 -7.11
N PHE A 122 1.18 -5.41 -7.29
CA PHE A 122 1.34 -3.96 -7.20
C PHE A 122 1.82 -3.54 -5.80
N VAL A 123 1.15 -4.01 -4.75
CA VAL A 123 1.54 -3.72 -3.35
C VAL A 123 2.95 -4.23 -3.06
N LYS A 124 3.34 -5.40 -3.61
CA LYS A 124 4.69 -5.94 -3.44
C LYS A 124 5.76 -5.08 -4.14
N ARG A 125 5.46 -4.56 -5.34
CA ARG A 125 6.38 -3.67 -6.10
C ARG A 125 6.55 -2.32 -5.41
N TRP A 126 5.48 -1.78 -4.85
CA TRP A 126 5.45 -0.46 -4.20
C TRP A 126 5.51 -0.52 -2.67
N LYS A 127 6.09 -1.59 -2.11
CA LYS A 127 6.19 -1.80 -0.65
C LYS A 127 6.99 -0.70 0.08
N ASP A 128 7.86 -0.01 -0.65
CA ASP A 128 8.74 1.03 -0.09
C ASP A 128 8.02 2.38 0.00
N THR A 129 6.95 2.60 -0.78
CA THR A 129 6.14 3.82 -0.75
C THR A 129 4.78 3.62 -0.07
N LEU A 130 4.19 2.44 -0.19
CA LEU A 130 2.86 2.11 0.30
C LEU A 130 2.89 0.96 1.30
N LYS A 131 1.93 0.95 2.22
CA LYS A 131 1.71 -0.15 3.17
C LYS A 131 0.23 -0.44 3.36
N LEU A 132 -0.05 -1.68 3.77
CA LEU A 132 -1.39 -2.09 4.16
C LEU A 132 -1.62 -1.80 5.64
N MET A 133 -2.73 -1.15 5.95
CA MET A 133 -3.18 -0.91 7.31
C MET A 133 -4.64 -1.28 7.47
N ASN A 134 -5.03 -1.58 8.70
CA ASN A 134 -6.44 -1.65 9.07
C ASN A 134 -6.93 -0.23 9.31
N SER A 135 -8.05 0.14 8.68
CA SER A 135 -8.68 1.43 8.94
C SER A 135 -9.21 1.48 10.38
N VAL A 136 -9.12 2.66 10.97
CA VAL A 136 -9.72 2.98 12.26
C VAL A 136 -10.81 3.98 12.00
N LYS A 137 -12.02 3.71 12.47
CA LYS A 137 -13.10 4.70 12.38
C LYS A 137 -12.78 5.84 13.34
N LEU A 138 -12.79 7.04 12.82
CA LEU A 138 -12.75 8.24 13.63
C LEU A 138 -14.00 9.05 13.31
N GLU A 139 -14.80 9.34 14.33
CA GLU A 139 -15.97 10.20 14.17
C GLU A 139 -15.50 11.58 13.72
N LYS A 140 -16.03 12.07 12.60
CA LYS A 140 -15.73 13.40 12.06
C LYS A 140 -15.92 14.50 13.12
N VAL A 141 -16.92 14.34 13.98
CA VAL A 141 -17.23 15.28 15.06
C VAL A 141 -16.13 15.30 16.11
N ARG A 142 -15.59 14.14 16.53
CA ARG A 142 -14.45 14.08 17.46
C ARG A 142 -13.20 14.69 16.85
N ALA A 143 -12.92 14.41 15.57
CA ALA A 143 -11.75 14.96 14.90
C ALA A 143 -11.81 16.50 14.79
N LYS A 144 -13.00 17.07 14.58
CA LYS A 144 -13.19 18.53 14.46
C LYS A 144 -13.41 19.23 15.80
N GLY A 145 -13.90 18.53 16.82
CA GLY A 145 -14.29 19.11 18.11
C GLY A 145 -13.15 19.27 19.11
N VAL A 146 -11.98 18.70 18.84
CA VAL A 146 -10.80 18.88 19.71
C VAL A 146 -10.06 20.15 19.28
N THR A 147 -10.53 21.30 19.77
CA THR A 147 -9.79 22.57 19.72
C THR A 147 -9.25 22.91 21.10
N THR A 148 -8.20 23.72 21.17
CA THR A 148 -7.60 24.15 22.45
C THR A 148 -8.64 24.82 23.35
N GLU A 149 -9.54 25.61 22.77
CA GLU A 149 -10.62 26.30 23.48
C GLU A 149 -11.64 25.29 24.03
N THR A 150 -11.98 24.26 23.25
CA THR A 150 -12.93 23.23 23.68
C THR A 150 -12.34 22.40 24.82
N VAL A 151 -11.06 22.03 24.72
CA VAL A 151 -10.34 21.29 25.76
C VAL A 151 -10.25 22.13 27.04
N ASN A 152 -9.77 23.38 26.94
CA ASN A 152 -9.63 24.28 28.08
C ASN A 152 -10.98 24.59 28.73
N GLY A 153 -12.02 24.83 27.92
CA GLY A 153 -13.38 25.08 28.40
C GLY A 153 -13.97 23.87 29.13
N TRP A 154 -13.67 22.65 28.68
CA TRP A 154 -14.08 21.44 29.39
C TRP A 154 -13.38 21.32 30.76
N PHE A 155 -12.06 21.51 30.81
CA PHE A 155 -11.32 21.45 32.08
C PHE A 155 -11.71 22.57 33.05
N ALA A 156 -12.01 23.78 32.56
CA ALA A 156 -12.50 24.87 33.40
C ALA A 156 -13.86 24.54 34.03
N LYS A 157 -14.77 23.91 33.28
CA LYS A 157 -16.05 23.43 33.79
C LYS A 157 -15.87 22.29 34.79
N LEU A 158 -14.98 21.34 34.50
CA LEU A 158 -14.68 20.26 35.45
C LEU A 158 -14.15 20.82 36.77
N HIS A 159 -13.18 21.73 36.70
CA HIS A 159 -12.59 22.39 37.87
C HIS A 159 -13.64 23.14 38.70
N SER A 160 -14.55 23.88 38.06
CA SER A 160 -15.60 24.62 38.77
C SER A 160 -16.61 23.69 39.47
N VAL A 161 -16.96 22.56 38.86
CA VAL A 161 -17.84 21.55 39.48
C VAL A 161 -17.15 20.85 40.65
N LEU A 162 -15.90 20.45 40.49
CA LEU A 162 -15.12 19.81 41.56
C LEU A 162 -14.94 20.75 42.76
N LEU A 163 -14.71 22.04 42.51
CA LEU A 163 -14.60 23.06 43.56
C LEU A 163 -15.95 23.27 44.27
N LYS A 164 -17.03 23.47 43.49
CA LYS A 164 -18.38 23.71 44.03
C LYS A 164 -18.87 22.57 44.92
N LEU A 165 -18.54 21.32 44.57
CA LEU A 165 -18.98 20.13 45.30
C LEU A 165 -17.91 19.61 46.29
N ASN A 166 -16.76 20.28 46.41
CA ASN A 166 -15.64 19.90 47.26
C ASN A 166 -15.18 18.43 47.07
N LEU A 167 -14.93 18.08 45.80
CA LEU A 167 -14.65 16.71 45.34
C LEU A 167 -13.19 16.45 44.98
N PHE A 168 -12.30 17.45 45.05
CA PHE A 168 -10.89 17.29 44.63
C PHE A 168 -10.19 16.12 45.31
N ASP A 169 -10.43 15.93 46.61
CA ASP A 169 -9.79 14.87 47.41
C ASP A 169 -10.72 13.67 47.66
N LYS A 170 -11.85 13.57 46.94
CA LYS A 170 -12.89 12.55 47.16
C LYS A 170 -13.28 11.80 45.88
N PRO A 171 -12.32 11.12 45.23
CA PRO A 171 -12.60 10.39 43.98
C PRO A 171 -13.66 9.29 44.16
N GLN A 172 -13.84 8.75 45.37
CA GLN A 172 -14.83 7.70 45.65
C GLN A 172 -16.28 8.15 45.46
N GLN A 173 -16.52 9.46 45.39
CA GLN A 173 -17.84 10.05 45.20
C GLN A 173 -18.11 10.43 43.74
N ILE A 174 -17.17 10.14 42.83
CA ILE A 174 -17.30 10.41 41.39
C ILE A 174 -17.63 9.10 40.68
N TYR A 175 -18.86 8.98 40.20
CA TYR A 175 -19.33 7.79 39.49
C TYR A 175 -19.28 8.03 37.98
N ASN A 176 -18.75 7.05 37.25
CA ASN A 176 -18.92 7.03 35.80
C ASN A 176 -20.33 6.54 35.46
N CYS A 177 -21.11 7.37 34.78
CA CYS A 177 -22.42 7.01 34.25
C CYS A 177 -22.38 7.17 32.74
N ASP A 178 -21.80 6.19 32.03
CA ASP A 178 -21.91 6.10 30.57
C ASP A 178 -22.83 4.96 30.14
N GLU A 179 -23.49 5.15 29.00
CA GLU A 179 -24.21 4.09 28.33
C GLU A 179 -23.25 3.37 27.37
N SER A 180 -23.05 2.07 27.60
CA SER A 180 -22.32 1.20 26.69
C SER A 180 -23.27 0.69 25.60
N GLY A 181 -23.20 1.29 24.42
CA GLY A 181 -23.96 0.83 23.25
C GLY A 181 -23.37 -0.44 22.65
N PHE A 182 -24.20 -1.47 22.47
CA PHE A 182 -23.84 -2.62 21.63
C PHE A 182 -24.03 -2.23 20.16
N ASN A 183 -22.93 -2.15 19.42
CA ASN A 183 -22.96 -1.96 17.97
C ASN A 183 -22.37 -3.19 17.29
N ASP A 184 -23.04 -3.66 16.24
CA ASP A 184 -22.42 -4.51 15.24
C ASP A 184 -21.36 -3.67 14.53
N ASP A 185 -20.10 -3.78 14.95
CA ASP A 185 -18.99 -3.11 14.27
C ASP A 185 -18.81 -3.78 12.89
N PRO A 186 -18.99 -3.09 11.75
CA PRO A 186 -18.76 -3.67 10.42
C PRO A 186 -17.29 -4.05 10.11
N GLY A 187 -16.46 -4.19 11.14
CA GLY A 187 -15.09 -4.67 11.07
C GLY A 187 -14.13 -3.62 10.51
N LYS A 188 -12.85 -3.84 10.81
CA LYS A 188 -11.76 -3.03 10.25
C LYS A 188 -11.55 -3.42 8.78
N LYS A 189 -11.48 -2.44 7.88
CA LYS A 189 -11.17 -2.68 6.47
C LYS A 189 -9.67 -2.57 6.22
N LYS A 190 -9.12 -3.43 5.36
CA LYS A 190 -7.73 -3.29 4.91
C LYS A 190 -7.66 -2.23 3.82
N VAL A 191 -6.87 -1.20 4.08
CA VAL A 191 -6.66 -0.04 3.21
C VAL A 191 -5.18 0.11 2.85
N LEU A 192 -4.93 0.71 1.70
CA LEU A 192 -3.59 1.02 1.22
C LEU A 192 -3.29 2.50 1.51
N VAL A 193 -2.18 2.76 2.19
CA VAL A 193 -1.79 4.11 2.62
C VAL A 193 -0.30 4.35 2.39
N SER A 194 0.11 5.62 2.39
CA SER A 194 1.53 6.00 2.39
C SER A 194 2.27 5.34 3.56
N ARG A 195 3.51 4.91 3.32
CA ARG A 195 4.33 4.19 4.31
C ARG A 195 4.56 4.99 5.59
N GLU A 196 4.57 6.31 5.52
CA GLU A 196 4.79 7.21 6.66
C GLU A 196 3.54 7.38 7.56
N THR A 197 2.38 6.91 7.10
CA THR A 197 1.08 7.10 7.80
C THR A 197 1.05 6.39 9.15
N LYS A 198 0.83 7.10 10.25
CA LYS A 198 0.71 6.48 11.59
C LYS A 198 -0.67 5.87 11.82
N TYR A 199 -1.73 6.56 11.43
CA TYR A 199 -3.13 6.14 11.62
C TYR A 199 -3.91 6.29 10.31
N ALA A 200 -4.63 5.23 9.93
CA ALA A 200 -5.50 5.22 8.76
C ALA A 200 -6.93 5.53 9.19
N ASN A 201 -7.22 6.80 9.41
CA ASN A 201 -8.52 7.24 9.92
C ASN A 201 -9.56 7.27 8.81
N GLN A 202 -10.60 6.47 8.95
CA GLN A 202 -11.76 6.49 8.09
C GLN A 202 -12.83 7.38 8.73
N PHE A 203 -13.13 8.49 8.08
CA PHE A 203 -14.10 9.44 8.57
C PHE A 203 -15.52 8.98 8.25
N THR A 204 -16.25 8.50 9.26
CA THR A 204 -17.66 8.17 9.12
C THR A 204 -18.53 9.38 9.41
N ALA A 205 -19.56 9.62 8.59
CA ALA A 205 -20.69 10.45 9.01
C ALA A 205 -21.45 9.67 10.09
N VAL A 206 -21.87 10.34 11.16
CA VAL A 206 -22.78 9.73 12.14
C VAL A 206 -24.09 9.49 11.41
N VAL A 207 -24.33 8.25 10.98
CA VAL A 207 -25.68 7.83 10.62
C VAL A 207 -26.36 7.64 11.97
N ALA A 208 -27.16 8.62 12.38
CA ALA A 208 -28.11 8.42 13.46
C ALA A 208 -29.02 7.28 13.00
N ASN A 209 -28.78 6.06 13.50
CA ASN A 209 -29.75 5.00 13.36
C ASN A 209 -30.96 5.46 14.19
N PRO A 210 -32.12 5.75 13.56
CA PRO A 210 -33.30 6.03 14.35
C PRO A 210 -33.61 4.74 15.10
N ILE A 211 -33.43 4.78 16.41
CA ILE A 211 -33.91 3.74 17.32
C ILE A 211 -35.39 3.60 17.00
N ARG A 212 -35.77 2.52 16.31
CA ARG A 212 -37.17 2.11 16.21
C ARG A 212 -37.59 1.79 17.63
N ARG A 213 -38.25 2.74 18.28
CA ARG A 213 -39.04 2.49 19.47
C ARG A 213 -40.11 1.49 19.08
N TYR A 214 -39.89 0.22 19.40
CA TYR A 214 -40.97 -0.73 19.50
C TYR A 214 -41.70 -0.38 20.79
N CYS A 215 -42.86 0.27 20.65
CA CYS A 215 -43.90 0.24 21.66
C CYS A 215 -44.53 -1.16 21.68
#